data_AF-A0A971M528-F1
#
_entry.id   AF-A0A971M528-F1
#
_cell.length_a   1.000
_cell.length_b   1.000
_cell.length_c   1.000
_cell.angle_alpha   90.00
_cell.angle_beta   90.00
_cell.angle_gamma   90.00
#
_symmetry.space_group_name_H-M   'P 1'
#
loop_
_entity.id
_entity.type
_entity.pdbx_description
1 polymer ?
#
loop_
_entity_poly.entity_id
_entity_poly.type
_entity_poly.pdbx_seq_one_letter_code
_entity_poly.pdbx_strand_id
1 'polypeptide(L)' 'MKGNFLKRLEIVEHQIGAGSEIPDKEKIVVVVCPAGDTEQFERLKKEKLKGLREKYGTLPDDLMVIWVKQFFRKNIER' A
#
# COMPACT_ATOMS: atom_id res chain seq x y z
N MET A 1 -2.09 -40.13 -2.11
CA MET A 1 -2.97 -38.95 -1.97
C MET A 1 -2.54 -38.05 -0.79
N LYS A 2 -1.29 -37.57 -0.74
CA LYS A 2 -0.80 -36.70 0.36
C LYS A 2 -0.28 -35.32 -0.09
N GLY A 3 0.10 -35.17 -1.37
CA GLY A 3 0.63 -33.90 -1.88
C GLY A 3 -0.39 -32.78 -2.10
N ASN A 4 -1.69 -33.12 -2.24
CA ASN A 4 -2.73 -32.13 -2.51
C ASN A 4 -3.24 -31.41 -1.23
N PHE A 5 -3.03 -32.02 -0.06
CA PHE A 5 -3.41 -31.41 1.22
C PHE A 5 -2.38 -30.38 1.65
N LEU A 6 -1.08 -30.71 1.55
CA LEU A 6 0.02 -29.80 1.89
C LEU A 6 0.00 -28.53 1.04
N LYS A 7 -0.21 -28.65 -0.29
CA LYS A 7 -0.36 -27.46 -1.16
C LYS A 7 -1.56 -26.58 -0.78
N ARG A 8 -2.67 -27.19 -0.34
CA ARG A 8 -3.85 -26.43 0.12
C ARG A 8 -3.59 -25.79 1.47
N LEU A 9 -2.86 -26.47 2.36
CA LEU A 9 -2.45 -25.93 3.64
C LEU A 9 -1.51 -24.73 3.46
N GLU A 10 -0.56 -24.83 2.53
CA GLU A 10 0.41 -23.76 2.19
C GLU A 10 -0.30 -22.55 1.55
N ILE A 11 -1.32 -22.76 0.71
CA ILE A 11 -2.19 -21.69 0.19
C ILE A 11 -2.98 -21.03 1.33
N VAL A 12 -3.50 -21.83 2.28
CA VAL A 12 -4.27 -21.34 3.42
C VAL A 12 -3.36 -20.62 4.43
N GLU A 13 -2.17 -21.14 4.71
CA GLU A 13 -1.15 -20.49 5.55
C GLU A 13 -0.60 -19.24 4.89
N HIS A 14 -0.49 -19.18 3.56
CA HIS A 14 -0.17 -17.94 2.85
C HIS A 14 -1.35 -16.95 2.89
N GLN A 15 -2.61 -17.41 2.89
CA GLN A 15 -3.78 -16.55 3.06
C GLN A 15 -3.94 -16.04 4.50
N ILE A 16 -3.63 -16.87 5.50
CA ILE A 16 -3.72 -16.53 6.93
C ILE A 16 -2.47 -15.76 7.37
N GLY A 17 -1.28 -16.08 6.83
CA GLY A 17 -0.01 -15.39 7.06
C GLY A 17 0.16 -14.10 6.26
N ALA A 18 -0.57 -13.93 5.15
CA ALA A 18 -0.82 -12.61 4.55
C ALA A 18 -1.74 -11.74 5.42
N GLY A 19 -2.31 -12.30 6.50
CA GLY A 19 -2.94 -11.57 7.61
C GLY A 19 -1.92 -10.90 8.53
N SER A 20 -0.86 -10.32 7.97
CA SER A 20 -0.10 -9.30 8.68
C SER A 20 -0.99 -8.07 8.73
N GLU A 21 -1.80 -7.99 9.78
CA GLU A 21 -2.70 -6.86 10.05
C GLU A 21 -1.93 -5.57 9.78
N ILE A 22 -2.38 -4.79 8.78
CA ILE A 22 -1.69 -3.57 8.38
C ILE A 22 -1.66 -2.68 9.62
N PRO A 23 -0.47 -2.29 10.13
CA PRO A 23 -0.40 -1.42 11.30
C PRO A 23 -1.19 -0.14 11.04
N ASP A 24 -1.91 0.40 12.04
CA ASP A 24 -2.79 1.56 11.83
C ASP A 24 -2.08 2.77 11.18
N LYS A 25 -0.79 2.96 11.50
CA LYS A 25 0.07 3.99 10.89
C LYS A 25 0.27 3.80 9.37
N GLU A 26 0.22 2.56 8.88
CA GLU A 26 0.38 2.20 7.46
C GLU A 26 -0.96 2.15 6.71
N LYS A 27 -2.10 2.18 7.42
CA LYS A 27 -3.43 2.42 6.83
C LYS A 27 -3.63 3.87 6.38
N ILE A 28 -2.70 4.77 6.73
CA ILE A 28 -2.68 6.15 6.26
C ILE A 28 -1.70 6.29 5.11
N VAL A 29 -2.22 6.43 3.89
CA VAL A 29 -1.42 6.62 2.68
C VAL A 29 -1.32 8.11 2.37
N VAL A 30 -0.19 8.72 2.72
CA VAL A 30 0.08 10.12 2.40
C VAL A 30 0.69 10.22 1.00
N VAL A 31 0.02 10.91 0.07
CA VAL A 31 0.53 11.20 -1.28
C VAL A 31 0.82 12.70 -1.37
N VAL A 32 2.10 13.02 -1.52
CA VAL A 32 2.55 14.41 -1.62
C VAL A 32 2.76 14.76 -3.09
N CYS A 33 2.05 15.79 -3.58
CA CYS A 33 2.19 16.27 -4.95
C CYS A 33 2.58 17.75 -4.97
N PRO A 34 3.70 18.11 -5.64
CA PRO A 34 4.22 19.48 -5.68
C PRO A 34 3.37 20.44 -6.51
N ALA A 35 2.68 19.97 -7.54
CA ALA A 35 1.98 20.84 -8.48
C ALA A 35 0.45 20.89 -8.30
N GLY A 36 -0.10 20.11 -7.35
CA GLY A 36 -1.55 19.90 -7.32
C GLY A 36 -2.09 19.15 -8.55
N ASP A 37 -1.22 18.48 -9.30
CA ASP A 37 -1.56 17.69 -10.46
C ASP A 37 -2.29 16.40 -10.03
N THR A 38 -3.54 16.28 -10.47
CA THR A 38 -4.42 15.16 -10.13
C THR A 38 -3.98 13.87 -10.83
N GLU A 39 -3.42 13.95 -12.03
CA GLU A 39 -2.94 12.78 -12.76
C GLU A 39 -1.71 12.19 -12.06
N GLN A 40 -0.78 13.07 -11.66
CA GLN A 40 0.39 12.69 -10.88
C GLN A 40 -0.01 12.10 -9.51
N PHE A 41 -1.02 12.67 -8.86
CA PHE A 41 -1.57 12.13 -7.61
C PHE A 41 -2.10 10.71 -7.81
N GLU A 42 -2.95 10.47 -8.81
CA GLU A 42 -3.50 9.14 -9.08
C GLU A 42 -2.42 8.12 -9.42
N ARG A 43 -1.38 8.52 -10.15
CA ARG A 43 -0.22 7.66 -10.44
C ARG A 43 0.51 7.26 -9.15
N LEU A 44 0.87 8.23 -8.31
CA LEU A 44 1.58 7.99 -7.05
C LEU A 44 0.74 7.19 -6.04
N LYS A 45 -0.56 7.47 -6.00
CA LYS A 45 -1.53 6.69 -5.20
C LYS A 45 -1.55 5.23 -5.64
N LYS A 46 -1.64 4.96 -6.95
CA LYS A 46 -1.59 3.59 -7.49
C LYS A 46 -0.29 2.88 -7.13
N GLU A 47 0.86 3.56 -7.25
CA GLU A 47 2.17 2.99 -6.88
C GLU A 47 2.23 2.63 -5.39
N LYS A 48 1.76 3.52 -4.51
CA LYS A 48 1.75 3.26 -3.06
C LYS A 48 0.80 2.11 -2.68
N LEU A 49 -0.39 2.08 -3.27
CA LEU A 49 -1.35 0.98 -3.04
C LEU A 49 -0.82 -0.35 -3.59
N LYS A 50 -0.10 -0.34 -4.72
CA LYS A 50 0.57 -1.53 -5.25
C LYS A 50 1.62 -2.05 -4.27
N GLY A 51 2.46 -1.17 -3.71
CA GLY A 51 3.46 -1.56 -2.71
C GLY A 51 2.84 -2.13 -1.43
N LEU A 52 1.72 -1.56 -0.96
CA LEU A 52 0.98 -2.12 0.18
C LEU A 52 0.38 -3.49 -0.16
N ARG A 53 -0.18 -3.66 -1.37
CA ARG A 53 -0.73 -4.93 -1.83
C ARG A 53 0.36 -6.01 -2.00
N GLU A 54 1.55 -5.63 -2.42
CA GLU A 54 2.69 -6.55 -2.50
C GLU A 54 3.18 -6.95 -1.09
N LYS A 55 3.16 -6.01 -0.13
CA LYS A 55 3.63 -6.24 1.25
C LYS A 55 2.65 -7.01 2.12
N TYR A 56 1.34 -6.77 1.96
CA TYR A 56 0.29 -7.27 2.84
C TYR A 56 -0.78 -8.11 2.12
N GLY A 57 -0.73 -8.22 0.79
CA GLY A 57 -1.76 -8.89 0.02
C GLY A 57 -3.04 -8.05 -0.06
N THR A 58 -4.11 -8.52 0.56
CA THR A 58 -5.41 -7.85 0.48
C THR A 58 -5.40 -6.56 1.29
N LEU A 59 -5.80 -5.46 0.65
CA LEU A 59 -5.92 -4.16 1.29
C LEU A 59 -7.28 -4.04 1.99
N PRO A 60 -7.34 -3.50 3.21
CA PRO A 60 -8.60 -3.31 3.92
C PRO A 60 -9.39 -2.11 3.37
N ASP A 61 -10.71 -2.12 3.59
CA ASP A 61 -11.61 -1.06 3.12
C ASP A 61 -11.46 0.26 3.93
N ASP A 62 -10.81 0.21 5.10
CA ASP A 62 -10.60 1.34 6.02
C ASP A 62 -9.34 2.18 5.72
N LEU A 63 -8.68 1.95 4.57
CA LEU A 63 -7.51 2.72 4.13
C LEU A 63 -7.83 4.20 3.90
N MET A 64 -7.15 5.08 4.63
CA MET A 64 -7.27 6.53 4.45
C MET A 64 -6.16 7.04 3.52
N VAL A 65 -6.54 7.62 2.39
CA VAL A 65 -5.60 8.26 1.46
C VAL A 65 -5.67 9.77 1.63
N ILE A 66 -4.55 10.39 2.01
CA ILE A 66 -4.44 11.84 2.21
C ILE A 66 -3.63 12.45 1.08
N TRP A 67 -4.25 13.39 0.36
CA TRP A 67 -3.54 14.24 -0.57
C TRP A 67 -2.95 15.45 0.15
N VAL A 68 -1.62 15.58 0.09
CA VAL A 68 -0.92 16.76 0.60
C VAL A 68 -0.37 17.57 -0.57
N LYS A 69 -0.92 18.76 -0.77
CA LYS A 69 -0.35 19.75 -1.70
C LYS A 69 0.95 20.28 -1.09
N GLN A 70 2.06 20.14 -1.80
CA GLN A 70 3.33 20.71 -1.36
C GLN A 70 3.28 22.22 -1.60
N PHE A 71 3.32 23.02 -0.54
CA PHE A 71 3.25 24.49 -0.62
C PHE A 71 4.64 25.16 -0.69
N PHE A 72 5.72 24.39 -0.56
CA PHE A 72 7.08 24.91 -0.51
C PHE A 72 8.01 24.09 -1.42
N ARG A 73 8.82 24.81 -2.20
CA ARG A 73 9.91 24.23 -2.98
C ARG A 73 11.00 23.84 -1.99
N LYS A 74 11.32 22.55 -1.89
CA LYS A 74 12.49 22.09 -1.11
C LYS A 74 13.70 22.78 -1.71
N ASN A 75 14.27 23.78 -1.03
CA ASN A 75 15.61 24.27 -1.35
C ASN A 75 16.54 23.08 -1.14
N ILE A 76 16.91 22.45 -2.25
CA ILE A 76 18.03 21.52 -2.27
C ILE A 76 19.25 22.44 -2.12
N GLU A 77 19.72 22.61 -0.89
CA GLU A 77 21.04 23.18 -0.66
C GLU A 77 22.06 22.30 -1.37
N ARG A 78 22.94 22.98 -2.12
CA ARG A 78 23.98 22.44 -2.99
C ARG A 78 24.98 21.55 -2.26
#